data_AF-A0A0P8DGK6-F1
#
_entry.id   AF-A0A0P8DGK6-F1
#
_cell.length_a   1.000
_cell.length_b   1.000
_cell.length_c   1.000
_cell.angle_alpha   90.00
_cell.angle_beta   90.00
_cell.angle_gamma   90.00
#
_symmetry.space_group_name_H-M   'P 1'
#
loop_
_entity.id
_entity.type
_entity.pdbx_description
1 polymer ?
#
loop_
_entity_poly.entity_id
_entity_poly.type
_entity_poly.pdbx_seq_one_letter_code
_entity_poly.pdbx_strand_id
1 'polypeptide(L)'
;MVFFRKFSKFSKFSKFRKPSKPKNSRPDIVSDGGGSTAHIEVNENTRFVTDVETHDDKSTEQNGQLSYVIAGGADAHLFDIDRRTGKVFFKEAPDFENPRDHGKDNTYEVKVKVWDAGHLSDSQLLKISVKDVLEDSGQGQGNVIKGDSGDNFLHGTIGADVMFGAGGNDVLFGGEGDDILNGTDSKSRGVGEVDNLKGQAGADKFILGDAKGSFYLGNGFGDFAIIQDFTKGEDQIVLSGSASNYKLVDGCCGEAFILTNSGDAIARIVGQSSANLDLSHFEYV
;
A
#
# COMPACT_ATOMS: atom_id res chain seq x y z
N MET A 1 -53.39 5.02 94.53
CA MET A 1 -52.02 5.38 94.97
C MET A 1 -51.15 5.55 93.74
N VAL A 2 -50.50 6.69 93.64
CA VAL A 2 -49.71 7.21 92.52
C VAL A 2 -48.51 6.32 92.21
N PHE A 3 -48.16 6.14 90.94
CA PHE A 3 -46.76 6.17 90.49
C PHE A 3 -46.65 6.61 89.02
N PHE A 4 -46.10 7.82 88.84
CA PHE A 4 -45.60 8.32 87.56
C PHE A 4 -44.18 7.80 87.34
N ARG A 5 -43.85 7.34 86.12
CA ARG A 5 -42.50 7.49 85.55
C ARG A 5 -42.59 7.94 84.09
N LYS A 6 -42.08 9.14 83.83
CA LYS A 6 -41.91 9.77 82.52
C LYS A 6 -40.97 8.94 81.65
N PHE A 7 -41.28 8.79 80.37
CA PHE A 7 -40.25 8.66 79.33
C PHE A 7 -40.42 9.77 78.29
N SER A 8 -39.32 10.51 78.15
CA SER A 8 -39.12 11.66 77.28
C SER A 8 -39.09 11.23 75.81
N LYS A 9 -39.73 12.03 74.95
CA LYS A 9 -39.42 12.09 73.51
C LYS A 9 -37.92 12.28 73.34
N PHE A 10 -37.29 11.57 72.39
CA PHE A 10 -36.33 12.12 71.43
C PHE A 10 -36.12 11.10 70.30
N SER A 11 -36.73 11.40 69.15
CA SER A 11 -36.39 10.78 67.87
C SER A 11 -35.00 11.27 67.47
N LYS A 12 -33.99 10.39 67.49
CA LYS A 12 -32.74 10.63 66.79
C LYS A 12 -32.89 10.07 65.37
N PHE A 13 -33.41 10.88 64.47
CA PHE A 13 -33.12 10.67 63.04
C PHE A 13 -31.63 10.98 62.85
N SER A 14 -30.84 9.93 62.68
CA SER A 14 -29.52 10.05 62.07
C SER A 14 -29.73 10.67 60.69
N LYS A 15 -29.20 11.88 60.47
CA LYS A 15 -29.15 12.48 59.14
C LYS A 15 -28.25 11.59 58.29
N PHE A 16 -28.84 10.65 57.55
CA PHE A 16 -28.15 10.04 56.42
C PHE A 16 -27.77 11.17 55.47
N ARG A 17 -26.49 11.54 55.45
CA ARG A 17 -25.95 12.34 54.35
C ARG A 17 -26.15 11.49 53.10
N LYS A 18 -26.94 11.99 52.14
CA LYS A 18 -26.95 11.40 50.80
C LYS A 18 -25.49 11.33 50.35
N PRO A 19 -25.01 10.19 49.80
CA PRO A 19 -23.67 10.15 49.24
C PRO A 19 -23.55 11.30 48.24
N SER A 20 -22.51 12.14 48.41
CA SER A 20 -22.24 13.22 47.47
C SER A 20 -21.98 12.57 46.11
N LYS A 21 -22.62 13.09 45.06
CA LYS A 21 -22.26 12.70 43.69
C LYS A 21 -20.74 12.84 43.52
N PRO A 22 -20.06 11.89 42.83
CA PRO A 22 -18.63 12.03 42.55
C PRO A 22 -18.37 13.39 41.91
N LYS A 23 -17.31 14.08 42.34
CA LYS A 23 -16.90 15.34 41.74
C LYS A 23 -16.26 15.03 40.38
N ASN A 24 -16.75 15.65 39.31
CA ASN A 24 -16.20 15.48 37.96
C ASN A 24 -14.70 15.83 37.92
N SER A 25 -13.90 14.99 37.28
CA SER A 25 -12.49 15.26 36.96
C SER A 25 -12.32 15.53 35.46
N ARG A 26 -11.16 16.07 35.06
CA ARG A 26 -10.87 16.30 33.64
C ARG A 26 -10.52 14.96 32.98
N PRO A 27 -10.83 14.77 31.68
CA PRO A 27 -10.24 13.68 30.92
C PRO A 27 -8.71 13.86 30.85
N ASP A 28 -7.97 12.76 30.69
CA ASP A 28 -6.51 12.73 30.57
C ASP A 28 -6.13 11.96 29.30
N ILE A 29 -5.40 12.59 28.38
CA ILE A 29 -4.91 11.93 27.16
C ILE A 29 -3.69 11.07 27.53
N VAL A 30 -3.77 9.78 27.21
CA VAL A 30 -2.74 8.78 27.55
C VAL A 30 -2.10 8.13 26.32
N SER A 31 -2.65 8.32 25.12
CA SER A 31 -2.07 7.83 23.87
C SER A 31 -0.70 8.44 23.59
N ASP A 32 0.12 7.69 22.87
CA ASP A 32 1.43 8.13 22.33
C ASP A 32 2.40 8.68 23.39
N GLY A 33 2.33 8.15 24.61
CA GLY A 33 3.15 8.55 25.75
C GLY A 33 2.54 9.64 26.64
N GLY A 34 1.35 10.17 26.29
CA GLY A 34 0.62 11.16 27.08
C GLY A 34 1.32 12.54 27.17
N GLY A 35 0.95 13.32 28.18
CA GLY A 35 1.59 14.61 28.48
C GLY A 35 1.32 15.71 27.44
N SER A 36 2.17 16.74 27.42
CA SER A 36 1.94 17.93 26.59
C SER A 36 2.25 17.74 25.11
N THR A 37 3.19 16.82 24.78
CA THR A 37 3.64 16.56 23.41
C THR A 37 3.90 15.07 23.21
N ALA A 38 3.33 14.51 22.15
CA ALA A 38 3.61 13.17 21.65
C ALA A 38 4.43 13.22 20.36
N HIS A 39 5.26 12.20 20.15
CA HIS A 39 6.03 12.01 18.91
C HIS A 39 5.56 10.70 18.26
N ILE A 40 5.10 10.80 17.02
CA ILE A 40 4.48 9.70 16.29
C ILE A 40 5.21 9.56 14.96
N GLU A 41 5.46 8.33 14.53
CA GLU A 41 6.02 8.03 13.23
C GLU A 41 4.97 7.30 12.40
N VAL A 42 4.73 7.78 11.19
CA VAL A 42 3.80 7.18 10.23
C VAL A 42 4.50 7.03 8.89
N ASN A 43 4.12 6.03 8.12
CA ASN A 43 4.56 5.93 6.74
C ASN A 43 3.75 6.89 5.87
N GLU A 44 4.37 7.39 4.81
CA GLU A 44 3.65 8.08 3.75
C GLU A 44 2.60 7.20 3.06
N ASN A 45 1.80 7.77 2.17
CA ASN A 45 0.70 7.09 1.46
C ASN A 45 -0.41 6.52 2.37
N THR A 46 -0.36 6.81 3.67
CA THR A 46 -1.39 6.43 4.63
C THR A 46 -2.01 7.65 5.28
N ARG A 47 -3.32 7.60 5.51
CA ARG A 47 -4.05 8.72 6.12
C ARG A 47 -4.20 8.59 7.63
N PHE A 48 -4.16 7.38 8.18
CA PHE A 48 -4.37 7.18 9.61
C PHE A 48 -3.11 7.56 10.39
N VAL A 49 -3.28 8.30 11.49
CA VAL A 49 -2.17 8.70 12.36
C VAL A 49 -2.18 7.90 13.66
N THR A 50 -3.22 8.12 14.47
CA THR A 50 -3.33 7.55 15.81
C THR A 50 -4.77 7.64 16.32
N ASP A 51 -5.04 6.96 17.43
CA ASP A 51 -6.26 7.08 18.23
C ASP A 51 -5.95 7.88 19.51
N VAL A 52 -6.67 8.98 19.74
CA VAL A 52 -6.54 9.76 20.99
C VAL A 52 -7.21 9.01 22.14
N GLU A 53 -6.47 8.14 22.80
CA GLU A 53 -6.91 7.38 23.95
C GLU A 53 -6.93 8.25 25.22
N THR A 54 -8.04 8.16 25.96
CA THR A 54 -8.26 9.00 27.13
C THR A 54 -8.79 8.21 28.31
N HIS A 55 -8.27 8.51 29.50
CA HIS A 55 -8.86 8.06 30.75
C HIS A 55 -9.71 9.18 31.35
N ASP A 56 -10.90 8.83 31.83
CA ASP A 56 -11.79 9.73 32.55
C ASP A 56 -12.52 8.95 33.65
N ASP A 57 -12.96 9.65 34.70
CA ASP A 57 -13.65 9.03 35.84
C ASP A 57 -15.10 8.59 35.52
N LYS A 58 -15.53 8.74 34.26
CA LYS A 58 -16.88 8.42 33.76
C LYS A 58 -17.96 9.01 34.65
N SER A 59 -17.74 10.25 35.12
CA SER A 59 -18.68 10.90 36.02
C SER A 59 -20.10 10.90 35.43
N THR A 60 -21.11 10.94 36.30
CA THR A 60 -22.52 10.68 36.00
C THR A 60 -23.22 11.67 35.03
N GLU A 61 -22.47 12.51 34.34
CA GLU A 61 -22.93 13.48 33.34
C GLU A 61 -22.99 12.79 31.96
N GLN A 62 -24.18 12.66 31.37
CA GLN A 62 -24.39 12.16 29.99
C GLN A 62 -23.60 10.88 29.61
N ASN A 63 -23.55 9.89 30.50
CA ASN A 63 -22.86 8.59 30.29
C ASN A 63 -21.33 8.69 30.04
N GLY A 64 -20.65 9.77 30.47
CA GLY A 64 -19.20 9.91 30.26
C GLY A 64 -18.82 10.13 28.80
N GLN A 65 -19.69 10.83 28.04
CA GLN A 65 -19.43 11.14 26.64
C GLN A 65 -18.30 12.15 26.50
N LEU A 66 -17.26 11.78 25.74
CA LEU A 66 -16.14 12.65 25.38
C LEU A 66 -16.35 13.23 23.98
N SER A 67 -15.78 14.41 23.74
CA SER A 67 -15.73 15.06 22.43
C SER A 67 -14.31 15.46 22.08
N TYR A 68 -13.88 15.07 20.89
CA TYR A 68 -12.52 15.28 20.38
C TYR A 68 -12.51 16.31 19.24
N VAL A 69 -11.50 17.16 19.19
CA VAL A 69 -11.27 18.10 18.07
C VAL A 69 -9.79 18.33 17.81
N ILE A 70 -9.49 18.79 16.59
CA ILE A 70 -8.25 19.50 16.27
C ILE A 70 -8.41 20.93 16.76
N ALA A 71 -7.58 21.34 17.72
CA ALA A 71 -7.64 22.63 18.40
C ALA A 71 -6.58 23.64 17.92
N GLY A 72 -5.70 23.24 17.00
CA GLY A 72 -4.65 24.09 16.44
C GLY A 72 -3.41 23.29 16.05
N GLY A 73 -2.25 23.94 16.02
CA GLY A 73 -1.02 23.41 15.41
C GLY A 73 -0.75 24.09 14.07
N ALA A 74 0.51 24.09 13.63
CA ALA A 74 0.90 24.72 12.36
C ALA A 74 0.19 24.05 11.17
N ASP A 75 -0.07 22.74 11.30
CA ASP A 75 -0.58 21.88 10.22
C ASP A 75 -2.03 21.48 10.41
N ALA A 76 -2.74 22.07 11.37
CA ALA A 76 -4.10 21.71 11.76
C ALA A 76 -5.08 21.57 10.59
N HIS A 77 -4.89 22.38 9.54
CA HIS A 77 -5.74 22.40 8.37
C HIS A 77 -5.63 21.15 7.49
N LEU A 78 -4.55 20.36 7.63
CA LEU A 78 -4.27 19.12 6.89
C LEU A 78 -4.84 17.87 7.57
N PHE A 79 -5.39 18.01 8.78
CA PHE A 79 -5.91 16.88 9.57
C PHE A 79 -7.40 17.00 9.83
N ASP A 80 -8.01 15.85 10.08
CA ASP A 80 -9.33 15.69 10.63
C ASP A 80 -9.27 14.75 11.84
N ILE A 81 -10.29 14.83 12.68
CA ILE A 81 -10.47 13.93 13.83
C ILE A 81 -11.93 13.52 13.94
N ASP A 82 -12.17 12.24 14.19
CA ASP A 82 -13.50 11.77 14.54
C ASP A 82 -13.87 12.28 15.94
N ARG A 83 -14.87 13.16 15.99
CA ARG A 83 -15.30 13.82 17.23
C ARG A 83 -15.79 12.87 18.32
N ARG A 84 -16.17 11.63 17.99
CA ARG A 84 -16.64 10.62 18.94
C ARG A 84 -15.56 9.61 19.31
N THR A 85 -14.73 9.21 18.36
CA THR A 85 -13.78 8.10 18.57
C THR A 85 -12.35 8.57 18.86
N GLY A 86 -12.01 9.82 18.56
CA GLY A 86 -10.65 10.33 18.75
C GLY A 86 -9.67 9.91 17.66
N LYS A 87 -10.14 9.25 16.59
CA LYS A 87 -9.34 8.87 15.41
C LYS A 87 -8.80 10.09 14.68
N VAL A 88 -7.49 10.25 14.62
CA VAL A 88 -6.81 11.33 13.88
C VAL A 88 -6.32 10.80 12.55
N PHE A 89 -6.57 11.58 11.49
CA PHE A 89 -6.13 11.24 10.15
C PHE A 89 -5.77 12.47 9.33
N PHE A 90 -4.86 12.32 8.38
CA PHE A 90 -4.63 13.30 7.34
C PHE A 90 -5.86 13.39 6.41
N LYS A 91 -6.15 14.59 5.91
CA LYS A 91 -7.18 14.80 4.89
C LYS A 91 -6.79 14.18 3.57
N GLU A 92 -5.53 14.32 3.20
CA GLU A 92 -4.89 13.71 2.03
C GLU A 92 -3.67 12.94 2.53
N ALA A 93 -3.34 11.79 1.93
CA ALA A 93 -2.15 11.06 2.35
C ALA A 93 -0.89 11.94 2.14
N PRO A 94 0.06 11.95 3.09
CA PRO A 94 1.30 12.65 2.91
C PRO A 94 2.17 11.93 1.87
N ASP A 95 3.00 12.71 1.19
CA ASP A 95 4.00 12.35 0.19
C ASP A 95 5.31 12.96 0.74
N PHE A 96 6.31 12.12 0.96
CA PHE A 96 7.57 12.46 1.63
C PHE A 96 8.44 13.35 0.75
N GLU A 97 8.40 13.16 -0.56
CA GLU A 97 9.13 13.93 -1.58
C GLU A 97 8.53 15.33 -1.75
N ASN A 98 7.23 15.50 -1.51
CA ASN A 98 6.51 16.76 -1.62
C ASN A 98 5.75 17.13 -0.33
N PRO A 99 6.48 17.49 0.74
CA PRO A 99 5.89 17.79 2.03
C PRO A 99 4.94 19.01 1.96
N ARG A 100 3.77 18.84 2.57
CA ARG A 100 2.73 19.86 2.68
C ARG A 100 2.70 20.54 4.05
N ASP A 101 3.51 20.05 4.99
CA ASP A 101 3.64 20.65 6.31
C ASP A 101 4.17 22.09 6.24
N HIS A 102 3.91 22.82 7.31
CA HIS A 102 4.50 24.10 7.58
C HIS A 102 5.96 23.91 8.01
N GLY A 103 6.85 24.09 7.04
CA GLY A 103 8.30 23.93 7.26
C GLY A 103 8.95 23.13 6.16
N LYS A 104 8.15 22.27 5.50
CA LYS A 104 8.58 21.32 4.48
C LYS A 104 9.66 20.38 4.97
N ASP A 105 9.53 19.91 6.21
CA ASP A 105 10.52 19.08 6.89
C ASP A 105 10.00 17.67 7.24
N ASN A 106 8.85 17.28 6.69
CA ASN A 106 8.16 16.01 6.93
C ASN A 106 7.75 15.80 8.41
N THR A 107 7.73 16.86 9.21
CA THR A 107 7.25 16.84 10.60
C THR A 107 6.03 17.74 10.76
N TYR A 108 4.87 17.11 10.90
CA TYR A 108 3.60 17.80 11.05
C TYR A 108 3.27 18.07 12.52
N GLU A 109 2.80 19.27 12.83
CA GLU A 109 2.42 19.69 14.18
C GLU A 109 0.91 19.95 14.28
N VAL A 110 0.20 19.06 15.00
CA VAL A 110 -1.25 19.16 15.21
C VAL A 110 -1.61 19.05 16.69
N LYS A 111 -2.41 19.98 17.20
CA LYS A 111 -2.87 19.98 18.60
C LYS A 111 -4.27 19.38 18.69
N VAL A 112 -4.40 18.29 19.42
CA VAL A 112 -5.69 17.67 19.73
C VAL A 112 -6.21 18.16 21.07
N LYS A 113 -7.53 18.19 21.23
CA LYS A 113 -8.20 18.51 22.49
C LYS A 113 -9.39 17.59 22.70
N VAL A 114 -9.51 17.08 23.93
CA VAL A 114 -10.68 16.34 24.40
C VAL A 114 -11.35 17.11 25.52
N TRP A 115 -12.67 17.06 25.60
CA TRP A 115 -13.42 17.54 26.77
C TRP A 115 -14.57 16.62 27.13
N ASP A 116 -14.93 16.66 28.41
CA ASP A 116 -16.07 15.95 28.98
C ASP A 116 -17.36 16.79 28.93
N ALA A 117 -18.48 16.20 29.32
CA ALA A 117 -19.76 16.90 29.42
C ALA A 117 -19.79 18.05 30.45
N GLY A 118 -18.85 18.06 31.40
CA GLY A 118 -18.62 19.13 32.37
C GLY A 118 -17.74 20.26 31.86
N HIS A 119 -17.29 20.21 30.59
CA HIS A 119 -16.38 21.14 29.92
C HIS A 119 -14.96 21.22 30.52
N LEU A 120 -14.55 20.22 31.31
CA LEU A 120 -13.14 20.06 31.64
C LEU A 120 -12.44 19.41 30.45
N SER A 121 -11.17 19.78 30.22
CA SER A 121 -10.48 19.40 29.00
C SER A 121 -9.01 19.12 29.21
N ASP A 122 -8.46 18.34 28.29
CA ASP A 122 -7.02 18.11 28.16
C ASP A 122 -6.59 18.27 26.70
N SER A 123 -5.31 18.55 26.47
CA SER A 123 -4.79 18.84 25.14
C SER A 123 -3.36 18.36 25.01
N GLN A 124 -3.05 17.83 23.84
CA GLN A 124 -1.74 17.29 23.50
C GLN A 124 -1.33 17.81 22.12
N LEU A 125 -0.06 18.20 21.98
CA LEU A 125 0.54 18.46 20.68
C LEU A 125 1.08 17.14 20.11
N LEU A 126 0.67 16.78 18.91
CA LEU A 126 1.23 15.65 18.17
C LEU A 126 2.27 16.20 17.20
N LYS A 127 3.50 15.69 17.30
CA LYS A 127 4.54 15.87 16.29
C LYS A 127 4.64 14.58 15.49
N ILE A 128 4.18 14.60 14.26
CA ILE A 128 4.05 13.43 13.40
C ILE A 128 5.15 13.49 12.35
N SER A 129 6.12 12.60 12.45
CA SER A 129 7.18 12.44 11.45
C SER A 129 6.72 11.44 10.39
N VAL A 130 6.64 11.88 9.15
CA VAL A 130 6.35 11.02 8.00
C VAL A 130 7.66 10.34 7.58
N LYS A 131 7.61 9.02 7.44
CA LYS A 131 8.70 8.20 6.92
C LYS A 131 8.51 8.00 5.43
N ASP A 132 9.61 8.22 4.73
CA ASP A 132 9.86 7.74 3.38
C ASP A 132 9.63 6.22 3.36
N VAL A 133 8.70 5.81 2.52
CA VAL A 133 8.56 4.44 2.05
C VAL A 133 9.07 4.47 0.63
N LEU A 134 10.16 3.73 0.36
CA LEU A 134 10.74 3.65 -0.98
C LEU A 134 9.66 3.40 -2.04
N GLU A 135 9.28 4.48 -2.69
CA GLU A 135 8.64 4.53 -3.98
C GLU A 135 9.80 4.47 -4.97
N ASP A 136 9.79 3.52 -5.91
CA ASP A 136 10.84 3.58 -6.92
C ASP A 136 10.70 4.92 -7.65
N SER A 137 11.70 5.78 -7.48
CA SER A 137 11.74 7.21 -7.77
C SER A 137 11.57 7.62 -9.25
N GLY A 138 10.93 6.78 -10.07
CA GLY A 138 10.58 7.05 -11.45
C GLY A 138 9.70 8.29 -11.54
N GLN A 139 10.26 9.41 -11.99
CA GLN A 139 9.58 10.69 -12.22
C GLN A 139 8.52 10.62 -13.36
N GLY A 140 7.83 9.50 -13.52
CA GLY A 140 7.05 9.15 -14.72
C GLY A 140 7.89 9.11 -16.00
N GLN A 141 9.22 9.09 -15.89
CA GLN A 141 10.13 9.01 -17.02
C GLN A 141 10.57 7.55 -17.20
N GLY A 142 10.37 7.03 -18.40
CA GLY A 142 10.89 5.74 -18.82
C GLY A 142 12.41 5.67 -18.78
N ASN A 143 12.92 4.60 -18.20
CA ASN A 143 14.33 4.27 -18.05
C ASN A 143 14.76 3.15 -19.00
N VAL A 144 16.07 3.04 -19.20
CA VAL A 144 16.67 1.87 -19.86
C VAL A 144 17.39 1.05 -18.81
N ILE A 145 16.84 -0.12 -18.49
CA ILE A 145 17.34 -1.01 -17.43
C ILE A 145 17.97 -2.22 -18.08
N LYS A 146 19.18 -2.58 -17.66
CA LYS A 146 19.97 -3.64 -18.28
C LYS A 146 20.62 -4.51 -17.22
N GLY A 147 20.45 -5.81 -17.36
CA GLY A 147 21.21 -6.83 -16.67
C GLY A 147 22.61 -7.03 -17.26
N ASP A 148 23.27 -8.08 -16.77
CA ASP A 148 24.57 -8.55 -17.21
C ASP A 148 24.47 -9.99 -17.78
N SER A 149 25.48 -10.82 -17.58
CA SER A 149 25.51 -12.18 -18.15
C SER A 149 25.17 -13.26 -17.13
N GLY A 150 24.70 -12.89 -15.94
CA GLY A 150 24.21 -13.81 -14.94
C GLY A 150 22.74 -13.54 -14.60
N ASP A 151 22.14 -14.46 -13.86
CA ASP A 151 20.74 -14.36 -13.42
C ASP A 151 20.48 -13.06 -12.64
N ASN A 152 19.67 -12.18 -13.20
CA ASN A 152 19.36 -10.87 -12.64
C ASN A 152 17.93 -10.77 -12.14
N PHE A 153 17.74 -9.91 -11.13
CA PHE A 153 16.43 -9.50 -10.65
C PHE A 153 16.29 -8.01 -10.91
N LEU A 154 15.53 -7.67 -11.95
CA LEU A 154 15.38 -6.31 -12.45
C LEU A 154 13.96 -5.80 -12.15
N HIS A 155 13.88 -4.59 -11.63
CA HIS A 155 12.63 -3.89 -11.37
C HIS A 155 12.66 -2.56 -12.12
N GLY A 156 11.64 -2.31 -12.91
CA GLY A 156 11.35 -1.01 -13.49
C GLY A 156 10.60 -0.13 -12.52
N THR A 157 10.20 1.02 -13.04
CA THR A 157 9.71 2.18 -12.31
C THR A 157 8.21 2.34 -12.53
N ILE A 158 7.68 3.54 -12.29
CA ILE A 158 6.30 3.90 -12.66
C ILE A 158 6.19 4.52 -14.07
N GLY A 159 7.30 4.65 -14.80
CA GLY A 159 7.34 5.18 -16.16
C GLY A 159 7.56 4.07 -17.18
N ALA A 160 7.25 4.35 -18.46
CA ALA A 160 7.39 3.41 -19.57
C ALA A 160 8.85 3.00 -19.86
N ASP A 161 9.29 1.89 -19.30
CA ASP A 161 10.66 1.43 -19.29
C ASP A 161 11.04 0.55 -20.49
N VAL A 162 12.35 0.44 -20.73
CA VAL A 162 12.93 -0.54 -21.67
C VAL A 162 13.91 -1.41 -20.90
N MET A 163 13.54 -2.66 -20.69
CA MET A 163 14.27 -3.62 -19.86
C MET A 163 14.94 -4.70 -20.72
N PHE A 164 16.21 -5.00 -20.43
CA PHE A 164 16.97 -6.09 -21.03
C PHE A 164 17.58 -6.97 -19.93
N GLY A 165 17.19 -8.25 -19.83
CA GLY A 165 17.80 -9.22 -18.92
C GLY A 165 19.24 -9.55 -19.31
N ALA A 166 19.45 -9.72 -20.61
CA ALA A 166 20.70 -10.06 -21.26
C ALA A 166 21.04 -11.55 -21.21
N GLY A 167 22.02 -12.02 -20.45
CA GLY A 167 22.35 -13.44 -20.40
C GLY A 167 22.08 -14.01 -19.02
N GLY A 168 21.59 -15.25 -18.95
CA GLY A 168 21.18 -15.87 -17.69
C GLY A 168 19.69 -16.16 -17.65
N ASN A 169 19.20 -16.64 -16.51
CA ASN A 169 17.78 -16.80 -16.25
C ASN A 169 17.30 -15.61 -15.39
N ASP A 170 16.69 -14.64 -16.04
CA ASP A 170 16.37 -13.36 -15.42
C ASP A 170 14.95 -13.29 -14.88
N VAL A 171 14.71 -12.35 -13.98
CA VAL A 171 13.37 -11.95 -13.53
C VAL A 171 13.22 -10.44 -13.75
N LEU A 172 12.29 -10.06 -14.63
CA LEU A 172 12.01 -8.67 -15.00
C LEU A 172 10.59 -8.31 -14.55
N PHE A 173 10.49 -7.21 -13.81
CA PHE A 173 9.25 -6.55 -13.40
C PHE A 173 9.20 -5.18 -14.06
N GLY A 174 8.24 -4.93 -14.96
CA GLY A 174 8.06 -3.66 -15.67
C GLY A 174 7.69 -2.54 -14.71
N GLY A 175 6.59 -2.71 -13.98
CA GLY A 175 6.16 -1.76 -12.96
C GLY A 175 4.84 -1.11 -13.33
N GLU A 176 4.73 0.21 -13.23
CA GLU A 176 3.63 0.91 -13.88
C GLU A 176 4.13 1.56 -15.17
N GLY A 177 3.27 1.66 -16.19
CA GLY A 177 3.62 2.26 -17.47
C GLY A 177 3.58 1.25 -18.60
N ASP A 178 3.74 1.74 -19.83
CA ASP A 178 3.74 0.89 -21.02
C ASP A 178 5.18 0.41 -21.29
N ASP A 179 5.56 -0.75 -20.74
CA ASP A 179 6.94 -1.18 -20.70
C ASP A 179 7.34 -2.05 -21.90
N ILE A 180 8.64 -2.13 -22.18
CA ILE A 180 9.23 -3.04 -23.17
C ILE A 180 10.19 -4.00 -22.45
N LEU A 181 9.82 -5.27 -22.38
CA LEU A 181 10.57 -6.31 -21.69
C LEU A 181 11.21 -7.28 -22.69
N ASN A 182 12.54 -7.40 -22.65
CA ASN A 182 13.30 -8.42 -23.35
C ASN A 182 14.18 -9.18 -22.35
N GLY A 183 13.93 -10.48 -22.16
CA GLY A 183 14.75 -11.31 -21.27
C GLY A 183 16.18 -11.50 -21.79
N THR A 184 16.41 -11.44 -23.11
CA THR A 184 17.65 -11.96 -23.69
C THR A 184 18.61 -10.87 -24.18
N ASP A 185 19.83 -11.29 -24.51
CA ASP A 185 20.79 -10.50 -25.26
C ASP A 185 20.75 -10.78 -26.78
N SER A 186 21.56 -10.04 -27.54
CA SER A 186 21.67 -10.21 -29.00
C SER A 186 22.59 -11.36 -29.45
N LYS A 187 23.32 -11.99 -28.52
CA LYS A 187 24.33 -13.03 -28.76
C LYS A 187 23.77 -14.43 -28.52
N SER A 188 23.27 -14.73 -27.32
CA SER A 188 22.61 -15.99 -26.94
C SER A 188 21.19 -16.02 -27.47
N ARG A 189 20.50 -14.88 -27.51
CA ARG A 189 19.09 -14.77 -27.94
C ARG A 189 18.17 -15.75 -27.21
N GLY A 190 18.39 -15.99 -25.92
CA GLY A 190 17.53 -16.87 -25.13
C GLY A 190 17.93 -18.34 -25.15
N VAL A 191 18.97 -18.73 -25.89
CA VAL A 191 19.31 -20.16 -26.03
C VAL A 191 19.79 -20.72 -24.70
N GLY A 192 19.01 -21.64 -24.13
CA GLY A 192 19.25 -22.25 -22.83
C GLY A 192 18.82 -21.40 -21.63
N GLU A 193 18.09 -20.31 -21.87
CA GLU A 193 17.64 -19.34 -20.85
C GLU A 193 16.13 -19.51 -20.59
N VAL A 194 15.72 -19.36 -19.33
CA VAL A 194 14.32 -19.30 -18.90
C VAL A 194 14.10 -18.03 -18.12
N ASP A 195 13.63 -17.01 -18.81
CA ASP A 195 13.40 -15.68 -18.23
C ASP A 195 11.98 -15.52 -17.75
N ASN A 196 11.81 -14.77 -16.68
CA ASN A 196 10.54 -14.55 -16.03
C ASN A 196 10.14 -13.08 -16.17
N LEU A 197 9.16 -12.82 -17.03
CA LEU A 197 8.77 -11.48 -17.45
C LEU A 197 7.38 -11.16 -16.89
N LYS A 198 7.31 -10.03 -16.19
CA LYS A 198 6.08 -9.52 -15.62
C LYS A 198 5.95 -8.05 -15.99
N GLY A 199 4.95 -7.70 -16.81
CA GLY A 199 4.73 -6.33 -17.25
C GLY A 199 4.18 -5.45 -16.14
N GLN A 200 3.24 -6.02 -15.36
CA GLN A 200 2.45 -5.35 -14.33
C GLN A 200 1.37 -4.43 -14.92
N ALA A 201 1.35 -3.14 -14.59
CA ALA A 201 0.22 -2.28 -14.94
C ALA A 201 0.57 -1.39 -16.14
N GLY A 202 -0.23 -1.41 -17.19
CA GLY A 202 0.02 -0.66 -18.41
C GLY A 202 -0.02 -1.57 -19.63
N ALA A 203 0.13 -0.99 -20.82
CA ALA A 203 0.13 -1.71 -22.08
C ALA A 203 1.54 -2.16 -22.44
N ASP A 204 1.91 -3.36 -22.00
CA ASP A 204 3.29 -3.84 -22.05
C ASP A 204 3.63 -4.59 -23.35
N LYS A 205 4.92 -4.60 -23.69
CA LYS A 205 5.48 -5.38 -24.81
C LYS A 205 6.49 -6.42 -24.35
N PHE A 206 6.16 -7.69 -24.55
CA PHE A 206 7.08 -8.81 -24.35
C PHE A 206 7.79 -9.16 -25.66
N ILE A 207 9.09 -8.90 -25.73
CA ILE A 207 9.89 -9.10 -26.95
C ILE A 207 10.43 -10.53 -26.99
N LEU A 208 9.90 -11.35 -27.90
CA LEU A 208 10.31 -12.75 -28.10
C LEU A 208 10.95 -12.99 -29.48
N GLY A 209 11.27 -11.93 -30.20
CA GLY A 209 11.90 -12.00 -31.51
C GLY A 209 12.14 -10.63 -32.12
N ASP A 210 12.94 -10.63 -33.17
CA ASP A 210 13.26 -9.45 -33.97
C ASP A 210 13.29 -9.82 -35.46
N ALA A 211 13.66 -8.86 -36.31
CA ALA A 211 13.81 -9.07 -37.76
C ALA A 211 14.88 -10.13 -38.13
N LYS A 212 15.72 -10.58 -37.18
CA LYS A 212 16.71 -11.63 -37.40
C LYS A 212 16.19 -13.02 -37.04
N GLY A 213 15.10 -13.11 -36.26
CA GLY A 213 14.48 -14.39 -35.90
C GLY A 213 13.80 -14.37 -34.54
N SER A 214 13.27 -15.53 -34.13
CA SER A 214 12.75 -15.73 -32.77
C SER A 214 13.89 -15.78 -31.74
N PHE A 215 13.56 -15.46 -30.50
CA PHE A 215 14.39 -15.73 -29.32
C PHE A 215 13.98 -17.09 -28.72
N TYR A 216 14.78 -17.61 -27.80
CA TYR A 216 14.59 -18.92 -27.15
C TYR A 216 14.44 -20.06 -28.16
N LEU A 217 15.18 -19.98 -29.28
CA LEU A 217 15.11 -20.98 -30.33
C LEU A 217 16.16 -22.07 -30.07
N GLY A 218 15.72 -23.23 -29.61
CA GLY A 218 16.50 -24.39 -29.25
C GLY A 218 15.81 -25.19 -28.15
N ASN A 219 16.43 -26.31 -27.79
CA ASN A 219 16.11 -27.16 -26.63
C ASN A 219 14.63 -27.52 -26.34
N GLY A 220 13.71 -27.38 -27.31
CA GLY A 220 12.34 -27.88 -27.20
C GLY A 220 11.52 -27.10 -26.18
N PHE A 221 11.48 -27.58 -24.94
CA PHE A 221 10.81 -26.93 -23.81
C PHE A 221 11.83 -26.62 -22.69
N GLY A 222 13.11 -26.55 -23.02
CA GLY A 222 14.20 -26.33 -22.06
C GLY A 222 14.50 -24.85 -21.79
N ASP A 223 14.15 -23.99 -22.74
CA ASP A 223 14.37 -22.54 -22.76
C ASP A 223 13.12 -21.85 -23.33
N PHE A 224 12.67 -20.78 -22.67
CA PHE A 224 11.50 -19.99 -23.06
C PHE A 224 11.30 -18.81 -22.10
N ALA A 225 10.64 -17.76 -22.55
CA ALA A 225 10.14 -16.73 -21.64
C ALA A 225 8.87 -17.20 -20.90
N ILE A 226 8.82 -16.98 -19.60
CA ILE A 226 7.61 -17.11 -18.77
C ILE A 226 6.99 -15.71 -18.68
N ILE A 227 5.81 -15.53 -19.27
CA ILE A 227 5.05 -14.28 -19.16
C ILE A 227 3.98 -14.47 -18.07
N GLN A 228 4.08 -13.73 -16.96
CA GLN A 228 3.29 -14.02 -15.75
C GLN A 228 1.88 -13.43 -15.73
N ASP A 229 1.68 -12.25 -16.32
CA ASP A 229 0.47 -11.43 -16.11
C ASP A 229 -0.10 -10.83 -17.38
N PHE A 230 0.11 -11.50 -18.52
CA PHE A 230 -0.40 -11.05 -19.82
C PHE A 230 -1.90 -10.75 -19.81
N THR A 231 -2.25 -9.50 -20.11
CA THR A 231 -3.61 -8.99 -20.21
C THR A 231 -3.99 -8.79 -21.68
N LYS A 232 -4.82 -9.70 -22.20
CA LYS A 232 -5.27 -9.65 -23.60
C LYS A 232 -6.00 -8.33 -23.90
N GLY A 233 -5.52 -7.64 -24.94
CA GLY A 233 -6.11 -6.39 -25.42
C GLY A 233 -5.49 -5.13 -24.78
N GLU A 234 -4.61 -5.33 -23.80
CA GLU A 234 -3.76 -4.30 -23.20
C GLU A 234 -2.31 -4.56 -23.62
N ASP A 235 -1.81 -5.77 -23.33
CA ASP A 235 -0.43 -6.17 -23.62
C ASP A 235 -0.25 -6.72 -25.03
N GLN A 236 1.00 -6.68 -25.49
CA GLN A 236 1.46 -7.25 -26.75
C GLN A 236 2.63 -8.21 -26.55
N ILE A 237 2.58 -9.32 -27.29
CA ILE A 237 3.73 -10.20 -27.48
C ILE A 237 4.27 -9.94 -28.88
N VAL A 238 5.56 -9.66 -28.99
CA VAL A 238 6.25 -9.37 -30.25
C VAL A 238 7.00 -10.61 -30.72
N LEU A 239 6.64 -11.09 -31.91
CA LEU A 239 7.16 -12.31 -32.54
C LEU A 239 7.83 -11.99 -33.88
N SER A 240 8.68 -12.91 -34.35
CA SER A 240 9.39 -12.76 -35.63
C SER A 240 8.58 -13.34 -36.80
N GLY A 241 8.46 -12.59 -37.90
CA GLY A 241 7.86 -13.07 -39.14
C GLY A 241 6.34 -12.94 -39.18
N SER A 242 5.59 -14.03 -38.99
CA SER A 242 4.12 -14.02 -39.12
C SER A 242 3.44 -15.10 -38.31
N ALA A 243 2.14 -14.96 -38.09
CA ALA A 243 1.32 -15.92 -37.35
C ALA A 243 1.45 -17.37 -37.85
N SER A 244 1.64 -17.60 -39.16
CA SER A 244 1.79 -18.96 -39.71
C SER A 244 3.06 -19.69 -39.24
N ASN A 245 4.01 -18.99 -38.62
CA ASN A 245 5.23 -19.58 -38.08
C ASN A 245 5.02 -20.26 -36.72
N TYR A 246 3.86 -20.03 -36.09
CA TYR A 246 3.62 -20.37 -34.70
C TYR A 246 2.33 -21.16 -34.48
N LYS A 247 2.27 -21.84 -33.34
CA LYS A 247 1.10 -22.55 -32.84
C LYS A 247 0.93 -22.24 -31.36
N LEU A 248 -0.31 -22.04 -30.93
CA LEU A 248 -0.67 -22.01 -29.52
C LEU A 248 -1.09 -23.40 -29.08
N VAL A 249 -0.54 -23.86 -27.96
CA VAL A 249 -0.87 -25.16 -27.36
C VAL A 249 -1.14 -24.96 -25.88
N ASP A 250 -2.20 -25.58 -25.37
CA ASP A 250 -2.51 -25.54 -23.94
C ASP A 250 -1.45 -26.32 -23.13
N GLY A 251 -0.97 -25.69 -22.08
CA GLY A 251 -0.24 -26.31 -20.98
C GLY A 251 -1.17 -26.87 -19.90
N CYS A 252 -0.62 -27.22 -18.75
CA CYS A 252 -1.45 -27.58 -17.59
C CYS A 252 -1.94 -26.32 -16.86
N CYS A 253 -3.02 -26.47 -16.09
CA CYS A 253 -3.45 -25.48 -15.08
C CYS A 253 -3.76 -24.05 -15.59
N GLY A 254 -4.16 -23.89 -16.85
CA GLY A 254 -4.49 -22.57 -17.41
C GLY A 254 -3.24 -21.81 -17.87
N GLU A 255 -2.35 -22.50 -18.57
CA GLU A 255 -1.20 -21.92 -19.27
C GLU A 255 -1.30 -22.18 -20.77
N ALA A 256 -0.72 -21.30 -21.58
CA ALA A 256 -0.57 -21.49 -23.02
C ALA A 256 0.90 -21.40 -23.42
N PHE A 257 1.34 -22.25 -24.34
CA PHE A 257 2.66 -22.18 -24.95
C PHE A 257 2.57 -21.62 -26.36
N ILE A 258 3.52 -20.74 -26.71
CA ILE A 258 3.81 -20.38 -28.08
C ILE A 258 4.90 -21.32 -28.58
N LEU A 259 4.55 -22.16 -29.56
CA LEU A 259 5.49 -23.04 -30.24
C LEU A 259 5.81 -22.52 -31.63
N THR A 260 7.05 -22.63 -32.06
CA THR A 260 7.44 -22.53 -33.47
C THR A 260 6.95 -23.75 -34.26
N ASN A 261 6.96 -23.66 -35.58
CA ASN A 261 6.60 -24.80 -36.45
C ASN A 261 7.52 -26.03 -36.29
N SER A 262 8.75 -25.86 -35.79
CA SER A 262 9.64 -26.96 -35.43
C SER A 262 9.23 -27.67 -34.12
N GLY A 263 8.23 -27.16 -33.40
CA GLY A 263 7.76 -27.70 -32.13
C GLY A 263 8.51 -27.15 -30.90
N ASP A 264 9.24 -26.07 -31.09
CA ASP A 264 10.09 -25.43 -30.09
C ASP A 264 9.31 -24.36 -29.33
N ALA A 265 9.32 -24.39 -28.00
CA ALA A 265 8.62 -23.45 -27.14
C ALA A 265 9.46 -22.19 -26.95
N ILE A 266 8.88 -21.03 -27.24
CA ILE A 266 9.57 -19.74 -27.05
C ILE A 266 8.95 -18.91 -25.94
N ALA A 267 7.70 -19.22 -25.56
CA ALA A 267 7.07 -18.64 -24.41
C ALA A 267 6.04 -19.55 -23.77
N ARG A 268 5.91 -19.39 -22.45
CA ARG A 268 4.82 -19.89 -21.62
C ARG A 268 4.07 -18.70 -21.02
N ILE A 269 2.78 -18.62 -21.29
CA ILE A 269 1.92 -17.53 -20.84
C ILE A 269 1.05 -18.07 -19.70
N VAL A 270 1.28 -17.54 -18.50
CA VAL A 270 0.57 -17.95 -17.28
C VAL A 270 -0.83 -17.33 -17.25
N GLY A 271 -1.81 -18.10 -16.78
CA GLY A 271 -3.19 -17.62 -16.64
C GLY A 271 -3.98 -17.53 -17.95
N GLN A 272 -3.40 -17.97 -19.07
CA GLN A 272 -4.01 -17.94 -20.39
C GLN A 272 -4.19 -19.34 -20.99
N SER A 273 -5.04 -19.46 -22.00
CA SER A 273 -5.21 -20.70 -22.77
C SER A 273 -5.31 -20.41 -24.26
N SER A 274 -5.06 -21.41 -25.09
CA SER A 274 -5.22 -21.37 -26.55
C SER A 274 -6.67 -21.12 -26.99
N ALA A 275 -7.65 -21.29 -26.09
CA ALA A 275 -9.04 -20.92 -26.35
C ALA A 275 -9.29 -19.40 -26.20
N ASN A 276 -8.50 -18.72 -25.38
CA ASN A 276 -8.66 -17.30 -25.07
C ASN A 276 -7.64 -16.42 -25.80
N LEU A 277 -6.52 -16.99 -26.23
CA LEU A 277 -5.53 -16.34 -27.07
C LEU A 277 -5.68 -16.78 -28.51
N ASP A 278 -5.44 -15.85 -29.44
CA ASP A 278 -5.16 -16.20 -30.82
C ASP A 278 -3.98 -15.40 -31.33
N LEU A 279 -3.32 -15.94 -32.35
CA LEU A 279 -2.10 -15.37 -32.93
C LEU A 279 -2.35 -14.02 -33.63
N SER A 280 -3.60 -13.64 -33.94
CA SER A 280 -3.87 -12.33 -34.54
C SER A 280 -3.75 -11.17 -33.56
N HIS A 281 -3.70 -11.45 -32.25
CA HIS A 281 -3.46 -10.45 -31.21
C HIS A 281 -1.99 -10.11 -31.00
N PHE A 282 -1.06 -10.84 -31.62
CA PHE A 282 0.37 -10.62 -31.45
C PHE A 282 0.92 -9.67 -32.51
N GLU A 283 1.97 -8.95 -32.14
CA GLU A 283 2.73 -8.11 -33.05
C GLU A 283 3.79 -8.95 -33.75
N TYR A 284 4.03 -8.68 -35.04
CA TYR A 284 4.99 -9.40 -35.86
C TYR A 284 5.97 -8.42 -36.51
N VAL A 285 7.26 -8.72 -36.42
CA VAL A 285 8.37 -7.93 -36.99
C VAL A 285 9.21 -8.67 -38.00
#